data_AF-A0A1G8CXB2-F1
#
_entry.id   AF-A0A1G8CXB2-F1
#
_cell.length_a   1.000
_cell.length_b   1.000
_cell.length_c   1.000
_cell.angle_alpha   90.00
_cell.angle_beta   90.00
_cell.angle_gamma   90.00
#
_symmetry.space_group_name_H-M   'P 1'
#
loop_
_entity.id
_entity.type
_entity.pdbx_description
1 polymer ?
#
loop_
_entity_poly.entity_id
_entity_poly.type
_entity_poly.pdbx_seq_one_letter_code
_entity_poly.pdbx_strand_id
1 'polypeptide(L)'
;MTTASAPPKGTSSVRVGVQRFGTYLSGMIMPNIPALIAWGIFTAFFIEVGWTPNADLATIVGPFIHYLLPIIIAYTGGTIVYGVRGGVVASIAVMGAIAGSDKLIADFNAALPEGASQLGQVHMFIGAMIMAPLAAYTMKWLDSLWDGKIKAGFEMLVNMFSAGIWGFVMAVVGFYPIAWLVNGLMQILSNAVDWLVSANLLPLTSIIIEPAKVLFLNNAINHGVLTPLGIQQATEDGSSILFLLEANPGPGLGLLLAFAFFGLGAARASAPGAALIQFVGGIHEVYFPYALMKPMVILALIGGGMTGVTTNMLLGGALRAPAAPGSIIAVLAQTASGSYFAVILSVILSAGVTFVIAAIILRASRKRDLETMAATDDAFGAAITQTEAAKGKSSDALSNLRGGAATSAGGGIEPAVMTEREIKNIVFACDAGMGSSAMGASVLRNKIKKAGIEDVTVVNKAIANLDGSADLIITQNQLTARARQQAPNAVHVSVDNFMNSPKYEEVVDLVRDQHQDGV
;
A
#
# COMPACT_ATOMS: atom_id res chain seq x y z
N MET A 1 9.87 7.53 47.83
CA MET A 1 10.35 8.11 46.56
C MET A 1 9.85 7.23 45.44
N THR A 2 8.78 7.65 44.77
CA THR A 2 8.22 6.96 43.60
C THR A 2 8.89 7.51 42.36
N THR A 3 9.70 6.69 41.69
CA THR A 3 10.33 7.04 40.41
C THR A 3 9.27 7.02 39.32
N ALA A 4 8.75 8.19 38.97
CA ALA A 4 7.95 8.38 37.77
C ALA A 4 8.85 8.07 36.55
N SER A 5 8.46 7.06 35.78
CA SER A 5 9.04 6.80 34.47
C SER A 5 8.76 7.98 33.56
N ALA A 6 9.82 8.55 32.98
CA ALA A 6 9.71 9.59 31.97
C ALA A 6 8.92 9.06 30.75
N PRO A 7 8.08 9.91 30.10
CA PRO A 7 7.38 9.50 28.90
C PRO A 7 8.39 9.21 27.78
N PRO A 8 8.11 8.25 26.88
CA PRO A 8 9.03 7.91 25.80
C PRO A 8 9.21 9.13 24.88
N LYS A 9 10.47 9.43 24.53
CA LYS A 9 10.81 10.50 23.58
C LYS A 9 10.01 10.31 22.29
N GLY A 10 9.17 11.30 21.98
CA GLY A 10 8.33 11.33 20.79
C GLY A 10 9.16 11.12 19.51
N THR A 11 8.61 10.32 18.60
CA THR A 11 9.07 10.19 17.22
C THR A 11 9.23 11.58 16.58
N SER A 12 10.39 11.83 15.97
CA SER A 12 10.73 13.15 15.40
C SER A 12 9.66 13.63 14.41
N SER A 13 9.27 14.92 14.48
CA SER A 13 8.21 15.49 13.62
C SER A 13 8.49 15.33 12.12
N VAL A 14 9.78 15.29 11.75
CA VAL A 14 10.25 15.04 10.37
C VAL A 14 9.84 13.64 9.90
N ARG A 15 10.02 12.60 10.72
CA ARG A 15 9.63 11.22 10.37
C ARG A 15 8.12 11.12 10.13
N VAL A 16 7.33 11.77 10.99
CA VAL A 16 5.86 11.80 10.86
C VAL A 16 5.45 12.54 9.57
N GLY A 17 6.14 13.62 9.22
CA GLY A 17 5.92 14.35 7.97
C GLY A 17 6.18 13.51 6.72
N VAL A 18 7.34 12.84 6.66
CA VAL A 18 7.71 11.97 5.53
C VAL A 18 6.75 10.78 5.41
N GLN A 19 6.33 10.19 6.53
CA GLN A 19 5.36 9.10 6.54
C GLN A 19 3.99 9.55 6.02
N ARG A 20 3.48 10.71 6.47
CA ARG A 20 2.21 11.26 5.96
C ARG A 20 2.28 11.54 4.46
N PHE A 21 3.40 12.07 3.99
CA PHE A 21 3.64 12.29 2.56
C PHE A 21 3.66 10.99 1.77
N GLY A 22 4.38 9.96 2.24
CA GLY A 22 4.41 8.64 1.61
C GLY A 22 3.04 7.96 1.58
N THR A 23 2.27 8.03 2.67
CA THR A 23 0.90 7.49 2.73
C THR A 23 -0.03 8.21 1.76
N TYR A 24 0.11 9.52 1.61
CA TYR A 24 -0.65 10.29 0.63
C TYR A 24 -0.32 9.86 -0.81
N LEU A 25 0.98 9.76 -1.16
CA LEU A 25 1.41 9.28 -2.48
C LEU A 25 0.91 7.87 -2.79
N SER A 26 0.98 6.95 -1.83
CA SER A 26 0.39 5.62 -1.99
C SER A 26 -1.12 5.64 -2.15
N GLY A 27 -1.81 6.55 -1.46
CA GLY A 27 -3.24 6.76 -1.64
C GLY A 27 -3.61 7.18 -3.06
N MET A 28 -2.70 7.83 -3.78
CA MET A 28 -2.90 8.23 -5.18
C MET A 28 -2.64 7.09 -6.17
N ILE A 29 -1.69 6.18 -5.90
CA ILE A 29 -1.32 5.11 -6.84
C ILE A 29 -2.07 3.80 -6.56
N MET A 30 -2.20 3.41 -5.29
CA MET A 30 -2.69 2.08 -4.91
C MET A 30 -4.10 1.76 -5.42
N PRO A 31 -5.09 2.69 -5.36
CA PRO A 31 -6.41 2.46 -5.96
C PRO A 31 -6.37 2.27 -7.47
N ASN A 32 -5.30 2.72 -8.12
CA ASN A 32 -5.12 2.74 -9.57
C ASN A 32 -4.20 1.62 -10.09
N ILE A 33 -3.72 0.74 -9.20
CA ILE A 33 -2.95 -0.46 -9.57
C ILE A 33 -3.67 -1.31 -10.63
N PRO A 34 -5.01 -1.53 -10.59
CA PRO A 34 -5.69 -2.27 -11.65
C PRO A 34 -5.47 -1.70 -13.06
N ALA A 35 -5.39 -0.36 -13.20
CA ALA A 35 -5.11 0.29 -14.48
C ALA A 35 -3.66 0.07 -14.93
N LEU A 36 -2.70 0.14 -14.00
CA LEU A 36 -1.29 -0.19 -14.27
C LEU A 36 -1.10 -1.65 -14.71
N ILE A 37 -1.82 -2.59 -14.06
CA ILE A 37 -1.81 -4.00 -14.44
C ILE A 37 -2.39 -4.19 -15.84
N ALA A 38 -3.54 -3.58 -16.14
CA ALA A 38 -4.15 -3.65 -17.46
C ALA A 38 -3.21 -3.14 -18.55
N TRP A 39 -2.58 -1.98 -18.34
CA TRP A 39 -1.56 -1.44 -19.25
C TRP A 39 -0.37 -2.41 -19.44
N GLY A 40 0.13 -2.98 -18.35
CA GLY A 40 1.21 -3.97 -18.40
C GLY A 40 0.84 -5.21 -19.21
N ILE A 41 -0.40 -5.69 -19.13
CA ILE A 41 -0.91 -6.81 -19.94
C ILE A 41 -0.96 -6.44 -21.42
N PHE A 42 -1.51 -5.26 -21.78
CA PHE A 42 -1.50 -4.79 -23.17
C PHE A 42 -0.09 -4.73 -23.72
N THR A 43 0.84 -4.19 -22.94
CA THR A 43 2.27 -4.09 -23.28
C THR A 43 2.90 -5.47 -23.45
N ALA A 44 2.62 -6.41 -22.54
CA ALA A 44 3.21 -7.76 -22.58
C ALA A 44 2.73 -8.60 -23.77
N PHE A 45 1.48 -8.43 -24.20
CA PHE A 45 0.89 -9.24 -25.26
C PHE A 45 1.06 -8.61 -26.64
N PHE A 46 0.71 -7.34 -26.82
CA PHE A 46 0.36 -6.83 -28.15
C PHE A 46 1.41 -5.96 -28.82
N ILE A 47 2.42 -5.46 -28.10
CA ILE A 47 3.54 -4.75 -28.76
C ILE A 47 4.36 -5.69 -29.63
N GLU A 48 5.23 -5.16 -30.49
CA GLU A 48 6.03 -5.96 -31.45
C GLU A 48 6.86 -7.06 -30.79
N VAL A 49 7.42 -6.77 -29.61
CA VAL A 49 8.21 -7.73 -28.81
C VAL A 49 7.36 -8.51 -27.77
N GLY A 50 6.04 -8.35 -27.84
CA GLY A 50 5.07 -8.99 -26.97
C GLY A 50 4.87 -10.47 -27.30
N TRP A 51 4.11 -11.17 -26.46
CA TRP A 51 3.85 -12.61 -26.62
C TRP A 51 2.97 -12.93 -27.84
N THR A 52 2.01 -12.06 -28.15
CA THR A 52 1.09 -12.20 -29.29
C THR A 52 0.93 -10.84 -29.98
N PRO A 53 1.95 -10.35 -30.72
CA PRO A 53 1.96 -9.01 -31.28
C PRO A 53 0.73 -8.72 -32.14
N ASN A 54 0.13 -7.55 -31.95
CA ASN A 54 -1.01 -7.07 -32.72
C ASN A 54 -0.94 -5.55 -32.84
N ALA A 55 -0.70 -5.06 -34.05
CA ALA A 55 -0.47 -3.64 -34.32
C ALA A 55 -1.67 -2.76 -33.90
N ASP A 56 -2.89 -3.22 -34.14
CA ASP A 56 -4.11 -2.47 -33.81
C ASP A 56 -4.28 -2.33 -32.30
N LEU A 57 -4.12 -3.42 -31.55
CA LEU A 57 -4.23 -3.40 -30.09
C LEU A 57 -3.04 -2.72 -29.41
N ALA A 58 -1.85 -2.74 -30.03
CA ALA A 58 -0.68 -2.02 -29.53
C ALA A 58 -0.91 -0.50 -29.49
N THR A 59 -1.76 0.05 -30.36
CA THR A 59 -2.07 1.49 -30.37
C THR A 59 -2.68 2.00 -29.06
N ILE A 60 -3.25 1.10 -28.23
CA ILE A 60 -3.80 1.44 -26.92
C ILE A 60 -2.69 1.79 -25.92
N VAL A 61 -1.52 1.16 -26.02
CA VAL A 61 -0.47 1.20 -25.01
C VAL A 61 0.00 2.64 -24.74
N GLY A 62 0.27 3.40 -25.80
CA GLY A 62 0.75 4.79 -25.73
C GLY A 62 -0.24 5.73 -25.03
N PRO A 63 -1.47 5.90 -25.54
CA PRO A 63 -2.47 6.77 -24.90
C PRO A 63 -2.83 6.34 -23.47
N PHE A 64 -2.78 5.03 -23.17
CA PHE A 64 -3.05 4.50 -21.84
C PHE A 64 -2.00 5.00 -20.84
N ILE A 65 -0.71 4.85 -21.14
CA ILE A 65 0.35 5.29 -20.22
C ILE A 65 0.48 6.81 -20.17
N HIS A 66 0.29 7.47 -21.31
CA HIS A 66 0.58 8.88 -21.46
C HIS A 66 -0.56 9.77 -20.92
N TYR A 67 -1.82 9.40 -21.16
CA TYR A 67 -2.98 10.18 -20.73
C TYR A 67 -3.72 9.52 -19.56
N LEU A 68 -4.20 8.28 -19.77
CA LEU A 68 -5.16 7.66 -18.84
C LEU A 68 -4.59 7.51 -17.43
N LEU A 69 -3.37 6.97 -17.31
CA LEU A 69 -2.75 6.71 -16.01
C LEU A 69 -2.49 7.99 -15.20
N PRO A 70 -1.80 9.03 -15.73
CA PRO A 70 -1.62 10.28 -15.00
C PRO A 70 -2.95 10.96 -14.62
N ILE A 71 -3.95 10.95 -15.52
CA ILE A 71 -5.25 11.59 -15.28
C ILE A 71 -6.02 10.91 -14.14
N ILE A 72 -6.04 9.59 -14.12
CA ILE A 72 -6.71 8.82 -13.06
C ILE A 72 -5.99 9.01 -11.72
N ILE A 73 -4.66 9.01 -11.71
CA ILE A 73 -3.87 9.28 -10.49
C ILE A 73 -4.18 10.69 -9.97
N ALA A 74 -4.24 11.68 -10.84
CA ALA A 74 -4.60 13.04 -10.47
C ALA A 74 -6.03 13.12 -9.93
N TYR A 75 -6.98 12.43 -10.57
CA TYR A 75 -8.37 12.35 -10.11
C TYR A 75 -8.46 11.78 -8.69
N THR A 76 -7.80 10.65 -8.44
CA THR A 76 -7.78 10.01 -7.12
C THR A 76 -7.14 10.92 -6.07
N GLY A 77 -5.99 11.52 -6.36
CA GLY A 77 -5.33 12.44 -5.43
C GLY A 77 -6.13 13.69 -5.11
N GLY A 78 -6.78 14.27 -6.13
CA GLY A 78 -7.67 15.42 -5.95
C GLY A 78 -8.91 15.05 -5.14
N THR A 79 -9.43 13.84 -5.35
CA THR A 79 -10.57 13.30 -4.59
C THR A 79 -10.25 13.11 -3.12
N ILE A 80 -9.04 12.66 -2.78
CA ILE A 80 -8.59 12.52 -1.39
C ILE A 80 -8.58 13.88 -0.67
N VAL A 81 -8.28 14.98 -1.38
CA VAL A 81 -8.16 16.32 -0.78
C VAL A 81 -9.48 17.08 -0.72
N TYR A 82 -10.27 17.02 -1.80
CA TYR A 82 -11.50 17.82 -1.90
C TYR A 82 -12.63 17.12 -2.68
N GLY A 83 -12.75 15.81 -2.50
CA GLY A 83 -13.84 15.01 -3.09
C GLY A 83 -13.86 15.07 -4.61
N VAL A 84 -15.00 14.67 -5.21
CA VAL A 84 -15.16 14.60 -6.68
C VAL A 84 -14.75 15.89 -7.37
N ARG A 85 -15.06 17.03 -6.77
CA ARG A 85 -14.74 18.35 -7.33
C ARG A 85 -13.23 18.59 -7.40
N GLY A 86 -12.50 18.27 -6.34
CA GLY A 86 -11.03 18.28 -6.36
C GLY A 86 -10.46 17.33 -7.40
N GLY A 87 -11.06 16.14 -7.55
CA GLY A 87 -10.69 15.16 -8.57
C GLY A 87 -10.81 15.70 -9.99
N VAL A 88 -11.95 16.30 -10.34
CA VAL A 88 -12.19 16.86 -11.68
C VAL A 88 -11.21 18.00 -12.00
N VAL A 89 -11.02 18.94 -11.07
CA VAL A 89 -10.08 20.06 -11.27
C VAL A 89 -8.65 19.55 -11.40
N ALA A 90 -8.24 18.58 -10.60
CA ALA A 90 -6.93 17.93 -10.70
C ALA A 90 -6.72 17.23 -12.06
N SER A 91 -7.74 16.55 -12.58
CA SER A 91 -7.67 15.91 -13.91
C SER A 91 -7.47 16.94 -15.04
N ILE A 92 -8.19 18.07 -14.99
CA ILE A 92 -8.01 19.16 -15.97
C ILE A 92 -6.59 19.75 -15.84
N ALA A 93 -6.13 19.93 -14.60
CA ALA A 93 -4.84 20.53 -14.31
C ALA A 93 -3.65 19.67 -14.80
N VAL A 94 -3.71 18.34 -14.59
CA VAL A 94 -2.68 17.43 -15.09
C VAL A 94 -2.69 17.32 -16.62
N MET A 95 -3.85 17.46 -17.27
CA MET A 95 -3.91 17.51 -18.74
C MET A 95 -3.10 18.68 -19.29
N GLY A 96 -3.17 19.84 -18.62
CA GLY A 96 -2.29 20.96 -18.92
C GLY A 96 -0.81 20.61 -18.78
N ALA A 97 -0.44 19.90 -17.71
CA ALA A 97 0.93 19.46 -17.48
C ALA A 97 1.44 18.46 -18.54
N ILE A 98 0.59 17.51 -18.97
CA ILE A 98 0.89 16.59 -20.07
C ILE A 98 1.19 17.37 -21.35
N ALA A 99 0.25 18.23 -21.77
CA ALA A 99 0.42 19.01 -23.00
C ALA A 99 1.63 19.96 -22.95
N GLY A 100 1.92 20.54 -21.79
CA GLY A 100 3.12 21.36 -21.58
C GLY A 100 4.41 20.56 -21.70
N SER A 101 4.41 19.34 -21.16
CA SER A 101 5.54 18.41 -21.27
C SER A 101 5.78 18.01 -22.72
N ASP A 102 4.72 17.65 -23.45
CA ASP A 102 4.81 17.30 -24.87
C ASP A 102 5.37 18.44 -25.70
N LYS A 103 4.95 19.68 -25.41
CA LYS A 103 5.51 20.86 -26.07
C LYS A 103 7.01 20.99 -25.80
N LEU A 104 7.45 20.86 -24.54
CA LEU A 104 8.86 20.98 -24.17
C LEU A 104 9.73 19.92 -24.86
N ILE A 105 9.25 18.68 -24.93
CA ILE A 105 9.93 17.59 -25.63
C ILE A 105 9.95 17.83 -27.14
N ALA A 106 8.84 18.30 -27.73
CA ALA A 106 8.80 18.65 -29.15
C ALA A 106 9.77 19.80 -29.49
N ASP A 107 9.83 20.85 -28.66
CA ASP A 107 10.77 21.95 -28.83
C ASP A 107 12.23 21.45 -28.74
N PHE A 108 12.53 20.57 -27.78
CA PHE A 108 13.86 19.95 -27.64
C PHE A 108 14.22 19.12 -28.88
N ASN A 109 13.31 18.24 -29.31
CA ASN A 109 13.54 17.36 -30.46
C ASN A 109 13.69 18.14 -31.76
N ALA A 110 13.00 19.27 -31.91
CA ALA A 110 13.17 20.17 -33.06
C ALA A 110 14.52 20.89 -33.07
N ALA A 111 15.16 21.05 -31.91
CA ALA A 111 16.49 21.67 -31.78
C ALA A 111 17.65 20.67 -31.95
N LEU A 112 17.37 19.37 -32.04
CA LEU A 112 18.39 18.34 -32.21
C LEU A 112 19.00 18.36 -33.62
N PRO A 113 20.31 18.07 -33.75
CA PRO A 113 20.94 17.84 -35.05
C PRO A 113 20.25 16.71 -35.82
N GLU A 114 20.24 16.81 -37.15
CA GLU A 114 19.64 15.81 -38.03
C GLU A 114 20.30 14.44 -37.81
N GLY A 115 19.50 13.43 -37.47
CA GLY A 115 19.97 12.07 -37.16
C GLY A 115 20.29 11.80 -35.68
N ALA A 116 20.14 12.79 -34.78
CA ALA A 116 20.24 12.55 -33.35
C ALA A 116 18.98 11.86 -32.79
N SER A 117 19.16 11.01 -31.77
CA SER A 117 18.05 10.31 -31.11
C SER A 117 17.09 11.30 -30.45
N GLN A 118 15.82 11.25 -30.85
CA GLN A 118 14.77 12.05 -30.24
C GLN A 118 14.47 11.57 -28.81
N LEU A 119 14.17 12.51 -27.92
CA LEU A 119 13.61 12.20 -26.61
C LEU A 119 12.20 11.62 -26.76
N GLY A 120 11.94 10.55 -26.02
CA GLY A 120 10.61 10.01 -25.83
C GLY A 120 9.69 10.94 -25.04
N GLN A 121 8.42 10.57 -24.96
CA GLN A 121 7.45 11.31 -24.15
C GLN A 121 7.73 11.15 -22.66
N VAL A 122 7.63 12.26 -21.92
CA VAL A 122 7.66 12.22 -20.45
C VAL A 122 6.24 12.05 -19.93
N HIS A 123 5.95 10.88 -19.36
CA HIS A 123 4.65 10.59 -18.77
C HIS A 123 4.50 11.30 -17.42
N MET A 124 3.49 12.16 -17.28
CA MET A 124 3.35 13.09 -16.16
C MET A 124 2.83 12.46 -14.85
N PHE A 125 3.41 11.34 -14.41
CA PHE A 125 3.10 10.72 -13.12
C PHE A 125 3.47 11.63 -11.93
N ILE A 126 4.70 12.18 -11.93
CA ILE A 126 5.12 13.15 -10.91
C ILE A 126 4.31 14.44 -11.05
N GLY A 127 4.04 14.87 -12.28
CA GLY A 127 3.14 15.99 -12.57
C GLY A 127 1.77 15.78 -11.93
N ALA A 128 1.17 14.60 -12.07
CA ALA A 128 -0.09 14.23 -11.43
C ALA A 128 -0.01 14.30 -9.90
N MET A 129 1.08 13.78 -9.31
CA MET A 129 1.30 13.79 -7.86
C MET A 129 1.46 15.18 -7.26
N ILE A 130 2.00 16.13 -8.04
CA ILE A 130 2.11 17.53 -7.62
C ILE A 130 0.78 18.28 -7.88
N MET A 131 0.21 18.11 -9.07
CA MET A 131 -0.97 18.86 -9.49
C MET A 131 -2.22 18.47 -8.70
N ALA A 132 -2.38 17.20 -8.32
CA ALA A 132 -3.58 16.75 -7.64
C ALA A 132 -3.82 17.45 -6.29
N PRO A 133 -2.88 17.44 -5.32
CA PRO A 133 -3.06 18.17 -4.08
C PRO A 133 -3.13 19.69 -4.31
N LEU A 134 -2.31 20.23 -5.21
CA LEU A 134 -2.27 21.67 -5.47
C LEU A 134 -3.60 22.18 -6.02
N ALA A 135 -4.13 21.53 -7.05
CA ALA A 135 -5.39 21.89 -7.68
C ALA A 135 -6.59 21.73 -6.74
N ALA A 136 -6.65 20.61 -6.00
CA ALA A 136 -7.75 20.35 -5.09
C ALA A 136 -7.71 21.26 -3.84
N TYR A 137 -6.52 21.52 -3.29
CA TYR A 137 -6.37 22.44 -2.14
C TYR A 137 -6.71 23.88 -2.51
N THR A 138 -6.23 24.36 -3.65
CA THR A 138 -6.55 25.72 -4.13
C THR A 138 -8.02 25.85 -4.54
N MET A 139 -8.64 24.79 -5.06
CA MET A 139 -10.09 24.75 -5.31
C MET A 139 -10.87 24.85 -3.99
N LYS A 140 -10.47 24.08 -2.97
CA LYS A 140 -11.08 24.17 -1.63
C LYS A 140 -10.97 25.57 -1.03
N TRP A 141 -9.81 26.20 -1.20
CA TRP A 141 -9.60 27.59 -0.78
C TRP A 141 -10.51 28.55 -1.54
N LEU A 142 -10.61 28.41 -2.88
CA LEU A 142 -11.47 29.26 -3.71
C LEU A 142 -12.93 29.16 -3.28
N ASP A 143 -13.45 27.95 -3.02
CA ASP A 143 -14.83 27.75 -2.57
C ASP A 143 -15.10 28.39 -1.21
N SER A 144 -14.13 28.34 -0.30
CA SER A 144 -14.27 28.94 1.03
C SER A 144 -14.49 30.47 1.01
N LEU A 145 -14.13 31.16 -0.09
CA LEU A 145 -14.32 32.61 -0.22
C LEU A 145 -15.81 33.01 -0.35
N TRP A 146 -16.65 32.11 -0.84
CA TRP A 146 -18.07 32.37 -1.17
C TRP A 146 -19.03 31.45 -0.41
N ASP A 147 -18.49 30.63 0.50
CA ASP A 147 -19.29 29.72 1.32
C ASP A 147 -20.32 30.50 2.15
N GLY A 148 -21.57 30.02 2.14
CA GLY A 148 -22.72 30.70 2.75
C GLY A 148 -23.14 32.03 2.11
N LYS A 149 -22.49 32.48 1.02
CA LYS A 149 -22.84 33.74 0.31
C LYS A 149 -23.65 33.50 -0.96
N ILE A 150 -23.73 32.26 -1.43
CA ILE A 150 -24.44 31.91 -2.66
C ILE A 150 -25.93 31.73 -2.34
N LYS A 151 -26.80 32.34 -3.16
CA LYS A 151 -28.25 32.16 -3.01
C LYS A 151 -28.64 30.72 -3.30
N ALA A 152 -29.56 30.18 -2.51
CA ALA A 152 -30.15 28.86 -2.72
C ALA A 152 -30.64 28.71 -4.17
N GLY A 153 -30.31 27.58 -4.81
CA GLY A 153 -30.61 27.30 -6.22
C GLY A 153 -29.53 27.73 -7.22
N PHE A 154 -28.64 28.67 -6.87
CA PHE A 154 -27.48 29.05 -7.70
C PHE A 154 -26.21 28.29 -7.35
N GLU A 155 -26.19 27.57 -6.22
CA GLU A 155 -25.01 26.84 -5.71
C GLU A 155 -24.43 25.89 -6.75
N MET A 156 -25.26 25.07 -7.40
CA MET A 156 -24.78 24.13 -8.41
C MET A 156 -24.14 24.85 -9.62
N LEU A 157 -24.73 25.96 -10.07
CA LEU A 157 -24.21 26.76 -11.18
C LEU A 157 -22.86 27.38 -10.81
N VAL A 158 -22.79 28.06 -9.67
CA VAL A 158 -21.53 28.65 -9.18
C VAL A 158 -20.47 27.57 -8.99
N ASN A 159 -20.86 26.41 -8.45
CA ASN A 159 -19.94 25.31 -8.19
C ASN A 159 -19.34 24.72 -9.50
N MET A 160 -20.18 24.51 -10.52
CA MET A 160 -19.70 24.01 -11.82
C MET A 160 -18.84 25.03 -12.57
N PHE A 161 -19.29 26.29 -12.66
CA PHE A 161 -18.55 27.33 -13.37
C PHE A 161 -17.21 27.67 -12.71
N SER A 162 -17.18 27.82 -11.38
CA SER A 162 -15.93 28.09 -10.68
C SER A 162 -14.95 26.92 -10.75
N ALA A 163 -15.42 25.66 -10.68
CA ALA A 163 -14.56 24.50 -10.90
C ALA A 163 -13.98 24.46 -12.32
N GLY A 164 -14.79 24.78 -13.34
CA GLY A 164 -14.33 24.86 -14.73
C GLY A 164 -13.30 25.96 -14.96
N ILE A 165 -13.59 27.19 -14.49
CA ILE A 165 -12.68 28.34 -14.60
C ILE A 165 -11.39 28.09 -13.83
N TRP A 166 -11.49 27.57 -12.61
CA TRP A 166 -10.29 27.26 -11.82
C TRP A 166 -9.51 26.09 -12.42
N GLY A 167 -10.19 25.08 -12.96
CA GLY A 167 -9.57 24.02 -13.75
C GLY A 167 -8.78 24.56 -14.93
N PHE A 168 -9.33 25.53 -15.67
CA PHE A 168 -8.59 26.23 -16.74
C PHE A 168 -7.33 26.92 -16.23
N VAL A 169 -7.42 27.68 -15.14
CA VAL A 169 -6.25 28.33 -14.52
C VAL A 169 -5.21 27.30 -14.12
N MET A 170 -5.64 26.22 -13.46
CA MET A 170 -4.76 25.15 -13.02
C MET A 170 -4.17 24.34 -14.19
N ALA A 171 -4.84 24.25 -15.33
CA ALA A 171 -4.25 23.68 -16.55
C ALA A 171 -3.13 24.56 -17.10
N VAL A 172 -3.28 25.89 -17.09
CA VAL A 172 -2.19 26.81 -17.46
C VAL A 172 -1.00 26.69 -16.51
N VAL A 173 -1.27 26.54 -15.21
CA VAL A 173 -0.24 26.24 -14.20
C VAL A 173 0.41 24.87 -14.44
N GLY A 174 -0.38 23.86 -14.83
CA GLY A 174 0.15 22.57 -15.25
C GLY A 174 1.12 22.74 -16.43
N PHE A 175 0.68 23.46 -17.46
CA PHE A 175 1.33 23.60 -18.75
C PHE A 175 2.69 24.29 -18.69
N TYR A 176 2.80 25.42 -17.98
CA TYR A 176 4.04 26.19 -17.96
C TYR A 176 4.96 25.80 -16.80
N PRO A 177 4.68 26.19 -15.54
CA PRO A 177 5.64 26.00 -14.47
C PRO A 177 5.83 24.53 -14.10
N ILE A 178 4.77 23.72 -14.12
CA ILE A 178 4.84 22.34 -13.61
C ILE A 178 5.45 21.41 -14.65
N ALA A 179 5.08 21.54 -15.92
CA ALA A 179 5.76 20.81 -16.99
C ALA A 179 7.27 21.09 -16.99
N TRP A 180 7.67 22.36 -16.92
CA TRP A 180 9.09 22.74 -16.85
C TRP A 180 9.79 22.12 -15.64
N LEU A 181 9.19 22.25 -14.46
CA LEU A 181 9.74 21.71 -13.21
C LEU A 181 9.93 20.20 -13.26
N VAL A 182 8.91 19.47 -13.72
CA VAL A 182 8.93 18.00 -13.74
C VAL A 182 9.91 17.48 -14.78
N ASN A 183 9.94 18.06 -15.98
CA ASN A 183 10.91 17.65 -17.01
C ASN A 183 12.36 17.89 -16.55
N GLY A 184 12.64 19.04 -15.94
CA GLY A 184 13.96 19.33 -15.37
C GLY A 184 14.35 18.36 -14.26
N LEU A 185 13.42 18.04 -13.36
CA LEU A 185 13.63 17.06 -12.30
C LEU A 185 13.91 15.67 -12.87
N MET A 186 13.11 15.22 -13.84
CA MET A 186 13.28 13.91 -14.48
C MET A 186 14.62 13.79 -15.19
N GLN A 187 15.08 14.85 -15.86
CA GLN A 187 16.40 14.87 -16.49
C GLN A 187 17.53 14.67 -15.46
N ILE A 188 17.46 15.37 -14.32
CA ILE A 188 18.46 15.22 -13.25
C ILE A 188 18.46 13.79 -12.69
N LEU A 189 17.26 13.24 -12.45
CA LEU A 189 17.11 11.90 -11.89
C LEU A 189 17.56 10.81 -12.88
N SER A 190 17.22 10.93 -14.16
CA SER A 190 17.68 10.02 -15.22
C SER A 190 19.20 9.99 -15.29
N ASN A 191 19.84 11.18 -15.37
CA ASN A 191 21.30 11.28 -15.40
C ASN A 191 21.97 10.64 -14.18
N ALA A 192 21.35 10.77 -12.99
CA ALA A 192 21.86 10.14 -11.78
C ALA A 192 21.75 8.61 -11.81
N VAL A 193 20.64 8.08 -12.34
CA VAL A 193 20.48 6.63 -12.53
C VAL A 193 21.47 6.11 -13.57
N ASP A 194 21.61 6.78 -14.71
CA ASP A 194 22.53 6.39 -15.78
C ASP A 194 23.98 6.37 -15.29
N TRP A 195 24.36 7.33 -14.43
CA TRP A 195 25.65 7.33 -13.76
C TRP A 195 25.81 6.12 -12.82
N LEU A 196 24.80 5.78 -12.01
CA LEU A 196 24.84 4.60 -11.13
C LEU A 196 24.96 3.28 -11.91
N VAL A 197 24.28 3.17 -13.05
CA VAL A 197 24.34 2.01 -13.94
C VAL A 197 25.72 1.90 -14.57
N SER A 198 26.19 2.97 -15.22
CA SER A 198 27.48 2.98 -15.92
C SER A 198 28.67 2.77 -14.98
N ALA A 199 28.59 3.25 -13.74
CA ALA A 199 29.60 3.03 -12.72
C ALA A 199 29.49 1.66 -12.01
N ASN A 200 28.51 0.82 -12.34
CA ASN A 200 28.18 -0.44 -11.65
C ASN A 200 27.90 -0.26 -10.14
N LEU A 201 27.38 0.92 -9.76
CA LEU A 201 27.11 1.30 -8.36
C LEU A 201 25.65 1.11 -7.96
N LEU A 202 24.78 0.71 -8.89
CA LEU A 202 23.37 0.39 -8.58
C LEU A 202 23.18 -0.48 -7.33
N PRO A 203 23.99 -1.52 -7.04
CA PRO A 203 23.84 -2.32 -5.83
C PRO A 203 23.89 -1.48 -4.54
N LEU A 204 24.67 -0.39 -4.50
CA LEU A 204 24.79 0.46 -3.31
C LEU A 204 23.48 1.16 -2.94
N THR A 205 22.53 1.28 -3.87
CA THR A 205 21.20 1.82 -3.58
C THR A 205 20.48 1.04 -2.47
N SER A 206 20.76 -0.26 -2.32
CA SER A 206 20.21 -1.11 -1.25
C SER A 206 20.56 -0.63 0.15
N ILE A 207 21.68 0.10 0.33
CA ILE A 207 22.07 0.70 1.63
C ILE A 207 21.03 1.73 2.08
N ILE A 208 20.38 2.41 1.15
CA ILE A 208 19.33 3.40 1.43
C ILE A 208 17.96 2.74 1.39
N ILE A 209 17.73 1.94 0.34
CA ILE A 209 16.42 1.37 0.03
C ILE A 209 15.97 0.38 1.11
N GLU A 210 16.82 -0.55 1.56
CA GLU A 210 16.40 -1.59 2.52
C GLU A 210 16.05 -1.03 3.91
N PRO A 211 16.86 -0.14 4.54
CA PRO A 211 16.46 0.50 5.78
C PRO A 211 15.21 1.36 5.61
N ALA A 212 15.11 2.09 4.50
CA ALA A 212 13.96 2.95 4.22
C ALA A 212 12.67 2.11 4.10
N LYS A 213 12.72 0.91 3.50
CA LYS A 213 11.58 -0.01 3.47
C LYS A 213 11.10 -0.37 4.88
N VAL A 214 12.01 -0.85 5.72
CA VAL A 214 11.71 -1.24 7.11
C VAL A 214 11.18 -0.06 7.94
N LEU A 215 11.59 1.17 7.59
CA LEU A 215 11.13 2.42 8.22
C LEU A 215 9.84 2.98 7.59
N PHE A 216 9.17 2.22 6.72
CA PHE A 216 7.89 2.57 6.07
C PHE A 216 7.99 3.71 5.06
N LEU A 217 9.17 3.88 4.47
CA LEU A 217 9.43 4.85 3.40
C LEU A 217 9.43 4.19 2.02
N ASN A 218 9.11 2.89 1.94
CA ASN A 218 9.05 2.13 0.69
C ASN A 218 8.09 2.77 -0.32
N ASN A 219 6.93 3.20 0.17
CA ASN A 219 5.91 3.89 -0.61
C ASN A 219 6.44 5.18 -1.25
N ALA A 220 7.16 6.01 -0.50
CA ALA A 220 7.72 7.26 -1.03
C ALA A 220 8.82 6.98 -2.06
N ILE A 221 9.67 5.97 -1.83
CA ILE A 221 10.74 5.60 -2.75
C ILE A 221 10.19 5.00 -4.04
N ASN A 222 9.31 4.00 -3.93
CA ASN A 222 8.81 3.30 -5.10
C ASN A 222 7.89 4.20 -5.92
N HIS A 223 6.83 4.71 -5.31
CA HIS A 223 5.82 5.46 -6.04
C HIS A 223 6.26 6.89 -6.36
N GLY A 224 7.12 7.50 -5.54
CA GLY A 224 7.61 8.86 -5.77
C GLY A 224 8.81 8.95 -6.70
N VAL A 225 9.65 7.90 -6.81
CA VAL A 225 10.93 7.96 -7.54
C VAL A 225 11.09 6.79 -8.52
N LEU A 226 11.11 5.55 -8.04
CA LEU A 226 11.50 4.39 -8.86
C LEU A 226 10.48 4.04 -9.96
N THR A 227 9.19 4.11 -9.65
CA THR A 227 8.12 3.78 -10.60
C THR A 227 8.08 4.77 -11.76
N PRO A 228 8.04 6.11 -11.55
CA PRO A 228 8.10 7.07 -12.66
C PRO A 228 9.35 6.92 -13.53
N LEU A 229 10.53 6.77 -12.91
CA LEU A 229 11.79 6.59 -13.65
C LEU A 229 11.81 5.27 -14.42
N GLY A 230 11.40 4.18 -13.79
CA GLY A 230 11.35 2.87 -14.43
C GLY A 230 10.35 2.83 -15.59
N ILE A 231 9.23 3.55 -15.47
CA ILE A 231 8.27 3.69 -16.57
C ILE A 231 8.89 4.44 -17.74
N GLN A 232 9.56 5.57 -17.48
CA GLN A 232 10.23 6.33 -18.53
C GLN A 232 11.26 5.46 -19.26
N GLN A 233 12.12 4.75 -18.51
CA GLN A 233 13.11 3.85 -19.08
C GLN A 233 12.45 2.70 -19.86
N ALA A 234 11.37 2.10 -19.33
CA ALA A 234 10.68 1.01 -20.01
C ALA A 234 9.95 1.45 -21.29
N THR A 235 9.60 2.72 -21.44
CA THR A 235 9.07 3.25 -22.71
C THR A 235 10.14 3.25 -23.80
N GLU A 236 11.41 3.51 -23.46
CA GLU A 236 12.53 3.54 -24.40
C GLU A 236 13.13 2.15 -24.64
N ASP A 237 13.41 1.41 -23.56
CA ASP A 237 14.12 0.13 -23.58
C ASP A 237 13.19 -1.10 -23.55
N GLY A 238 11.87 -0.90 -23.44
CA GLY A 238 10.87 -1.95 -23.28
C GLY A 238 10.84 -2.59 -21.87
N SER A 239 11.80 -2.27 -21.01
CA SER A 239 11.89 -2.76 -19.63
C SER A 239 12.81 -1.89 -18.77
N SER A 240 12.73 -2.05 -17.44
CA SER A 240 13.63 -1.36 -16.50
C SER A 240 14.02 -2.26 -15.32
N ILE A 241 15.30 -2.19 -14.95
CA ILE A 241 15.83 -2.79 -13.72
C ILE A 241 15.31 -2.08 -12.46
N LEU A 242 14.94 -0.80 -12.56
CA LEU A 242 14.50 0.02 -11.42
C LEU A 242 13.26 -0.56 -10.73
N PHE A 243 12.40 -1.26 -11.48
CA PHE A 243 11.25 -1.95 -10.91
C PHE A 243 11.62 -3.08 -9.95
N LEU A 244 12.82 -3.67 -10.08
CA LEU A 244 13.29 -4.77 -9.21
C LEU A 244 13.92 -4.29 -7.91
N LEU A 245 14.36 -3.02 -7.83
CA LEU A 245 15.08 -2.49 -6.66
C LEU A 245 14.24 -2.55 -5.38
N GLU A 246 12.91 -2.38 -5.48
CA GLU A 246 11.99 -2.57 -4.36
C GLU A 246 11.15 -3.85 -4.49
N ALA A 247 10.81 -4.27 -5.72
CA ALA A 247 9.87 -5.37 -5.90
C ALA A 247 10.45 -6.76 -5.56
N ASN A 248 11.79 -6.93 -5.64
CA ASN A 248 12.45 -8.20 -5.41
C ASN A 248 12.04 -8.82 -4.05
N PRO A 249 11.38 -9.99 -4.04
CA PRO A 249 10.89 -10.61 -2.81
C PRO A 249 11.96 -11.36 -2.02
N GLY A 250 13.13 -11.60 -2.64
CA GLY A 250 14.20 -12.42 -2.10
C GLY A 250 14.69 -11.96 -0.72
N PRO A 251 15.04 -10.67 -0.50
CA PRO A 251 15.53 -10.22 0.80
C PRO A 251 14.56 -10.50 1.95
N GLY A 252 13.27 -10.15 1.79
CA GLY A 252 12.25 -10.42 2.81
C GLY A 252 12.03 -11.92 3.04
N LEU A 253 11.99 -12.72 1.96
CA LEU A 253 11.85 -14.17 2.06
C LEU A 253 13.01 -14.79 2.85
N GLY A 254 14.25 -14.41 2.54
CA GLY A 254 15.44 -14.90 3.24
C GLY A 254 15.43 -14.56 4.73
N LEU A 255 14.97 -13.35 5.08
CA LEU A 255 14.82 -12.94 6.48
C LEU A 255 13.79 -13.81 7.22
N LEU A 256 12.61 -14.00 6.62
CA LEU A 256 11.54 -14.78 7.22
C LEU A 256 11.92 -16.26 7.37
N LEU A 257 12.60 -16.83 6.38
CA LEU A 257 13.17 -18.18 6.50
C LEU A 257 14.18 -18.25 7.66
N ALA A 258 15.04 -17.25 7.83
CA ALA A 258 15.98 -17.24 8.94
C ALA A 258 15.27 -17.23 10.30
N PHE A 259 14.18 -16.47 10.44
CA PHE A 259 13.35 -16.48 11.65
C PHE A 259 12.58 -17.79 11.83
N ALA A 260 12.13 -18.44 10.77
CA ALA A 260 11.46 -19.74 10.86
C ALA A 260 12.37 -20.83 11.47
N PHE A 261 13.66 -20.83 11.10
CA PHE A 261 14.62 -21.83 11.58
C PHE A 261 15.34 -21.42 12.88
N PHE A 262 15.75 -20.16 12.99
CA PHE A 262 16.64 -19.67 14.06
C PHE A 262 16.00 -18.61 14.97
N GLY A 263 14.80 -18.16 14.65
CA GLY A 263 14.05 -17.25 15.52
C GLY A 263 13.62 -17.91 16.84
N LEU A 264 13.05 -17.10 17.71
CA LEU A 264 12.55 -17.50 19.02
C LEU A 264 11.09 -17.08 19.20
N GLY A 265 10.34 -17.79 20.04
CA GLY A 265 8.97 -17.45 20.43
C GLY A 265 8.00 -17.23 19.27
N ALA A 266 7.15 -16.21 19.41
CA ALA A 266 6.12 -15.84 18.44
C ALA A 266 6.67 -15.50 17.05
N ALA A 267 7.85 -14.86 16.98
CA ALA A 267 8.49 -14.55 15.72
C ALA A 267 8.89 -15.84 14.96
N ARG A 268 9.34 -16.89 15.65
CA ARG A 268 9.61 -18.18 14.99
C ARG A 268 8.33 -18.83 14.47
N ALA A 269 7.29 -18.86 15.31
CA ALA A 269 6.02 -19.54 15.00
C ALA A 269 5.29 -18.90 13.82
N SER A 270 5.31 -17.56 13.72
CA SER A 270 4.60 -16.81 12.67
C SER A 270 5.38 -16.64 11.37
N ALA A 271 6.71 -16.82 11.37
CA ALA A 271 7.57 -16.59 10.20
C ALA A 271 7.23 -17.42 8.95
N PRO A 272 6.88 -18.73 9.02
CA PRO A 272 6.51 -19.51 7.84
C PRO A 272 5.25 -18.98 7.15
N GLY A 273 4.23 -18.60 7.93
CA GLY A 273 3.01 -18.01 7.40
C GLY A 273 3.27 -16.63 6.79
N ALA A 274 4.07 -15.81 7.47
CA ALA A 274 4.55 -14.54 6.95
C ALA A 274 5.28 -14.69 5.61
N ALA A 275 6.12 -15.72 5.47
CA ALA A 275 6.91 -15.97 4.27
C ALA A 275 6.01 -16.24 3.07
N LEU A 276 4.96 -17.05 3.26
CA LEU A 276 3.99 -17.33 2.21
C LEU A 276 3.19 -16.07 1.82
N ILE A 277 2.69 -15.33 2.81
CA ILE A 277 1.89 -14.11 2.59
C ILE A 277 2.72 -13.05 1.87
N GLN A 278 3.98 -12.87 2.25
CA GLN A 278 4.88 -11.95 1.56
C GLN A 278 5.17 -12.47 0.16
N PHE A 279 5.80 -13.64 0.04
CA PHE A 279 6.39 -14.15 -1.20
C PHE A 279 5.37 -14.42 -2.29
N VAL A 280 4.20 -14.94 -1.94
CA VAL A 280 3.13 -15.24 -2.90
C VAL A 280 2.14 -14.09 -2.94
N GLY A 281 1.63 -13.69 -1.77
CA GLY A 281 0.57 -12.70 -1.63
C GLY A 281 0.99 -11.26 -1.91
N GLY A 282 2.29 -10.94 -1.92
CA GLY A 282 2.78 -9.59 -2.22
C GLY A 282 2.55 -8.58 -1.12
N ILE A 283 2.30 -9.03 0.12
CA ILE A 283 2.20 -8.10 1.26
C ILE A 283 3.61 -7.89 1.81
N HIS A 284 4.33 -6.95 1.18
CA HIS A 284 5.73 -6.69 1.45
C HIS A 284 6.01 -6.27 2.90
N GLU A 285 5.04 -5.65 3.60
CA GLU A 285 5.27 -5.13 4.96
C GLU A 285 5.24 -6.21 6.06
N VAL A 286 4.85 -7.45 5.73
CA VAL A 286 4.68 -8.53 6.73
C VAL A 286 6.01 -8.93 7.36
N TYR A 287 7.15 -8.71 6.70
CA TYR A 287 8.46 -8.98 7.29
C TYR A 287 9.04 -7.80 8.11
N PHE A 288 8.47 -6.59 8.02
CA PHE A 288 9.03 -5.42 8.70
C PHE A 288 9.06 -5.55 10.23
N PRO A 289 8.03 -6.12 10.91
CA PRO A 289 8.10 -6.35 12.36
C PRO A 289 9.32 -7.17 12.80
N TYR A 290 9.74 -8.14 11.98
CA TYR A 290 10.90 -8.99 12.24
C TYR A 290 12.20 -8.20 12.18
N ALA A 291 12.32 -7.28 11.22
CA ALA A 291 13.46 -6.38 11.10
C ALA A 291 13.50 -5.32 12.20
N LEU A 292 12.35 -4.78 12.59
CA LEU A 292 12.23 -3.76 13.64
C LEU A 292 12.52 -4.32 15.04
N MET A 293 12.07 -5.55 15.32
CA MET A 293 12.37 -6.23 16.59
C MET A 293 13.88 -6.44 16.77
N LYS A 294 14.62 -6.60 15.66
CA LYS A 294 16.06 -6.83 15.69
C LYS A 294 16.81 -6.07 14.60
N PRO A 295 17.02 -4.75 14.76
CA PRO A 295 17.52 -3.87 13.69
C PRO A 295 18.84 -4.30 13.03
N MET A 296 19.69 -5.07 13.72
CA MET A 296 20.92 -5.61 13.12
C MET A 296 20.64 -6.48 11.87
N VAL A 297 19.48 -7.13 11.77
CA VAL A 297 19.13 -7.93 10.59
C VAL A 297 18.87 -7.07 9.34
N ILE A 298 18.78 -5.75 9.47
CA ILE A 298 18.75 -4.84 8.32
C ILE A 298 20.04 -4.97 7.49
N LEU A 299 21.18 -5.28 8.12
CA LEU A 299 22.41 -5.59 7.38
C LEU A 299 22.25 -6.81 6.46
N ALA A 300 21.45 -7.79 6.89
CA ALA A 300 21.13 -8.95 6.07
C ALA A 300 20.25 -8.56 4.87
N LEU A 301 19.25 -7.69 5.10
CA LEU A 301 18.41 -7.16 4.02
C LEU A 301 19.24 -6.37 3.00
N ILE A 302 20.17 -5.51 3.46
CA ILE A 302 21.11 -4.78 2.59
C ILE A 302 21.94 -5.77 1.77
N GLY A 303 22.56 -6.76 2.40
CA GLY A 303 23.38 -7.76 1.70
C GLY A 303 22.60 -8.54 0.64
N GLY A 304 21.38 -8.99 0.97
CA GLY A 304 20.52 -9.66 0.00
C GLY A 304 20.05 -8.73 -1.12
N GLY A 305 19.64 -7.50 -0.80
CA GLY A 305 19.25 -6.49 -1.78
C GLY A 305 20.37 -6.18 -2.77
N MET A 306 21.58 -5.93 -2.26
CA MET A 306 22.77 -5.71 -3.07
C MET A 306 23.04 -6.90 -4.00
N THR A 307 22.90 -8.13 -3.48
CA THR A 307 23.11 -9.36 -4.26
C THR A 307 22.10 -9.46 -5.40
N GLY A 308 20.82 -9.19 -5.14
CA GLY A 308 19.78 -9.20 -6.16
C GLY A 308 19.99 -8.15 -7.24
N VAL A 309 20.26 -6.90 -6.84
CA VAL A 309 20.52 -5.80 -7.78
C VAL A 309 21.76 -6.10 -8.62
N THR A 310 22.84 -6.61 -8.02
CA THR A 310 24.06 -7.01 -8.75
C THR A 310 23.76 -8.11 -9.75
N THR A 311 23.01 -9.14 -9.36
CA THR A 311 22.66 -10.26 -10.25
C THR A 311 21.87 -9.77 -11.47
N ASN A 312 20.88 -8.91 -11.25
CA ASN A 312 20.09 -8.34 -12.34
C ASN A 312 20.91 -7.41 -13.23
N MET A 313 21.78 -6.58 -12.65
CA MET A 313 22.65 -5.68 -13.40
C MET A 313 23.63 -6.43 -14.29
N LEU A 314 24.23 -7.53 -13.79
CA LEU A 314 25.21 -8.32 -14.54
C LEU A 314 24.57 -9.23 -15.61
N LEU A 315 23.35 -9.72 -15.36
CA LEU A 315 22.70 -10.73 -16.21
C LEU A 315 21.53 -10.17 -17.03
N GLY A 316 21.26 -8.86 -16.98
CA GLY A 316 20.17 -8.23 -17.74
C GLY A 316 18.77 -8.53 -17.19
N GLY A 317 18.62 -8.57 -15.87
CA GLY A 317 17.33 -8.73 -15.20
C GLY A 317 16.53 -7.41 -15.18
N ALA A 318 15.33 -7.42 -15.76
CA ALA A 318 14.44 -6.25 -15.83
C ALA A 318 12.96 -6.65 -15.88
N LEU A 319 12.07 -5.72 -15.51
CA LEU A 319 10.62 -5.86 -15.65
C LEU A 319 10.08 -4.89 -16.69
N ARG A 320 8.97 -5.24 -17.35
CA ARG A 320 8.27 -4.38 -18.32
C ARG A 320 7.43 -3.29 -17.65
N ALA A 321 6.98 -3.57 -16.43
CA ALA A 321 6.09 -2.70 -15.67
C ALA A 321 6.34 -2.88 -14.17
N PRO A 322 5.89 -1.93 -13.33
CA PRO A 322 5.91 -2.10 -11.88
C PRO A 322 5.20 -3.39 -11.45
N ALA A 323 5.83 -4.12 -10.52
CA ALA A 323 5.26 -5.31 -9.89
C ALA A 323 4.89 -5.03 -8.44
N ALA A 324 3.87 -5.73 -7.93
CA ALA A 324 3.52 -5.69 -6.51
C ALA A 324 4.73 -6.15 -5.67
N PRO A 325 5.26 -5.30 -4.77
CA PRO A 325 6.47 -5.65 -4.05
C PRO A 325 6.31 -6.91 -3.21
N GLY A 326 7.32 -7.77 -3.20
CA GLY A 326 7.29 -8.98 -2.39
C GLY A 326 6.56 -10.16 -3.03
N SER A 327 5.79 -10.00 -4.11
CA SER A 327 5.15 -11.13 -4.80
C SER A 327 6.02 -11.66 -5.93
N ILE A 328 6.43 -12.93 -5.85
CA ILE A 328 7.10 -13.62 -6.95
C ILE A 328 6.19 -13.74 -8.17
N ILE A 329 4.88 -13.91 -7.97
CA ILE A 329 3.92 -14.04 -9.06
C ILE A 329 3.86 -12.72 -9.83
N ALA A 330 3.75 -11.59 -9.13
CA ALA A 330 3.73 -10.28 -9.78
C ALA A 330 5.07 -9.98 -10.50
N VAL A 331 6.20 -10.31 -9.87
CA VAL A 331 7.53 -10.13 -10.46
C VAL A 331 7.68 -10.96 -11.74
N LEU A 332 7.32 -12.25 -11.71
CA LEU A 332 7.43 -13.12 -12.89
C LEU A 332 6.45 -12.74 -13.99
N ALA A 333 5.24 -12.30 -13.64
CA ALA A 333 4.26 -11.83 -14.61
C ALA A 333 4.78 -10.61 -15.39
N GLN A 334 5.48 -9.70 -14.71
CA GLN A 334 6.01 -8.48 -15.33
C GLN A 334 7.45 -8.62 -15.85
N THR A 335 8.07 -9.80 -15.74
CA THR A 335 9.45 -10.00 -16.22
C THR A 335 9.52 -9.83 -17.73
N ALA A 336 10.55 -9.11 -18.20
CA ALA A 336 10.79 -8.90 -19.62
C ALA A 336 11.15 -10.21 -20.34
N SER A 337 10.83 -10.29 -21.63
CA SER A 337 11.19 -11.43 -22.48
C SER A 337 12.71 -11.65 -22.43
N GLY A 338 13.16 -12.82 -22.00
CA GLY A 338 14.60 -13.15 -21.89
C GLY A 338 15.23 -12.85 -20.52
N SER A 339 14.59 -12.07 -19.64
CA SER A 339 15.14 -11.73 -18.32
C SER A 339 14.79 -12.72 -17.20
N TYR A 340 13.96 -13.74 -17.48
CA TYR A 340 13.47 -14.70 -16.48
C TYR A 340 14.58 -15.38 -15.68
N PHE A 341 15.63 -15.82 -16.35
CA PHE A 341 16.76 -16.47 -15.68
C PHE A 341 17.43 -15.54 -14.67
N ALA A 342 17.77 -14.32 -15.10
CA ALA A 342 18.39 -13.30 -14.26
C ALA A 342 17.50 -12.95 -13.06
N VAL A 343 16.21 -12.70 -13.29
CA VAL A 343 15.25 -12.33 -12.25
C VAL A 343 15.07 -13.45 -11.22
N ILE A 344 14.82 -14.69 -11.66
CA ILE A 344 14.66 -15.83 -10.75
C ILE A 344 15.94 -16.06 -9.94
N LEU A 345 17.11 -16.04 -10.59
CA LEU A 345 18.39 -16.22 -9.92
C LEU A 345 18.63 -15.09 -8.90
N SER A 346 18.30 -13.84 -9.24
CA SER A 346 18.43 -12.71 -8.32
C SER A 346 17.59 -12.90 -7.06
N VAL A 347 16.36 -13.42 -7.18
CA VAL A 347 15.47 -13.71 -6.04
C VAL A 347 16.08 -14.79 -5.15
N ILE A 348 16.55 -15.89 -5.75
CA ILE A 348 17.16 -17.02 -5.02
C ILE A 348 18.42 -16.56 -4.28
N LEU A 349 19.34 -15.86 -4.97
CA LEU A 349 20.58 -15.40 -4.38
C LEU A 349 20.34 -14.34 -3.29
N SER A 350 19.40 -13.41 -3.51
CA SER A 350 19.02 -12.43 -2.49
C SER A 350 18.48 -13.11 -1.24
N ALA A 351 17.58 -14.09 -1.40
CA ALA A 351 17.04 -14.86 -0.28
C ALA A 351 18.13 -15.66 0.44
N GLY A 352 19.02 -16.31 -0.30
CA GLY A 352 20.14 -17.06 0.25
C GLY A 352 21.08 -16.19 1.08
N VAL A 353 21.51 -15.05 0.54
CA VAL A 353 22.42 -14.12 1.24
C VAL A 353 21.75 -13.53 2.48
N THR A 354 20.50 -13.05 2.37
CA THR A 354 19.78 -12.55 3.55
C THR A 354 19.63 -13.64 4.60
N PHE A 355 19.25 -14.86 4.19
CA PHE A 355 19.09 -15.98 5.11
C PHE A 355 20.38 -16.27 5.88
N VAL A 356 21.52 -16.37 5.18
CA VAL A 356 22.81 -16.68 5.80
C VAL A 356 23.23 -15.59 6.80
N ILE A 357 23.19 -14.31 6.39
CA ILE A 357 23.58 -13.20 7.26
C ILE A 357 22.64 -13.10 8.46
N ALA A 358 21.32 -13.20 8.24
CA ALA A 358 20.33 -13.18 9.32
C ALA A 358 20.51 -14.37 10.25
N ALA A 359 20.73 -15.59 9.74
CA ALA A 359 20.98 -16.78 10.55
C ALA A 359 22.21 -16.63 11.46
N ILE A 360 23.29 -16.05 10.95
CA ILE A 360 24.49 -15.74 11.75
C ILE A 360 24.13 -14.76 12.88
N ILE A 361 23.46 -13.66 12.56
CA ILE A 361 23.05 -12.64 13.54
C ILE A 361 22.11 -13.23 14.60
N LEU A 362 21.13 -14.05 14.17
CA LEU A 362 20.16 -14.71 15.05
C LEU A 362 20.85 -15.71 15.99
N ARG A 363 21.77 -16.52 15.49
CA ARG A 363 22.51 -17.49 16.32
C ARG A 363 23.49 -16.80 17.26
N ALA A 364 24.20 -15.78 16.79
CA ALA A 364 25.23 -15.09 17.58
C ALA A 364 24.64 -14.37 18.81
N SER A 365 23.44 -13.77 18.69
CA SER A 365 22.82 -13.08 19.83
C SER A 365 21.78 -13.92 20.58
N ARG A 366 21.61 -15.20 20.26
CA ARG A 366 20.55 -16.07 20.81
C ARG A 366 20.48 -16.05 22.34
N LYS A 367 21.63 -16.08 23.03
CA LYS A 367 21.67 -16.05 24.50
C LYS A 367 21.08 -14.76 25.06
N ARG A 368 21.50 -13.62 24.50
CA ARG A 368 21.00 -12.29 24.87
C ARG A 368 19.53 -12.12 24.53
N ASP A 369 19.08 -12.67 23.40
CA ASP A 369 17.67 -12.58 22.99
C ASP A 369 16.76 -13.39 23.94
N LEU A 370 17.21 -14.56 24.42
CA LEU A 370 16.49 -15.35 25.43
C LEU A 370 16.38 -14.61 26.77
N GLU A 371 17.46 -13.97 27.21
CA GLU A 371 17.46 -13.13 28.42
C GLU A 371 16.52 -11.93 28.27
N THR A 372 16.48 -11.31 27.08
CA THR A 372 15.59 -10.17 26.79
C THR A 372 14.13 -10.60 26.71
N MET A 373 13.82 -11.76 26.10
CA MET A 373 12.47 -12.32 26.07
C MET A 373 11.96 -12.69 27.47
N ALA A 374 12.84 -13.12 28.38
CA ALA A 374 12.48 -13.35 29.78
C ALA A 374 12.20 -12.05 30.55
N ALA A 375 12.69 -10.91 30.07
CA ALA A 375 12.54 -9.59 30.69
C ALA A 375 11.46 -8.71 30.05
N THR A 376 10.96 -9.06 28.86
CA THR A 376 9.96 -8.29 28.11
C THR A 376 8.94 -9.23 27.46
N ASP A 377 7.68 -9.12 27.87
CA ASP A 377 6.61 -10.06 27.47
C ASP A 377 6.18 -9.93 26.00
N ASP A 378 6.39 -8.79 25.31
CA ASP A 378 5.83 -8.59 23.95
C ASP A 378 6.63 -7.66 23.02
N ALA A 379 7.91 -7.93 22.80
CA ALA A 379 8.72 -7.17 21.83
C ALA A 379 8.21 -7.31 20.37
N PHE A 380 7.63 -8.46 20.02
CA PHE A 380 7.13 -8.72 18.67
C PHE A 380 5.79 -8.03 18.41
N GLY A 381 4.84 -8.07 19.34
CA GLY A 381 3.58 -7.34 19.24
C GLY A 381 3.79 -5.82 19.25
N ALA A 382 4.79 -5.31 19.98
CA ALA A 382 5.19 -3.90 19.89
C ALA A 382 5.68 -3.52 18.47
N ALA A 383 6.48 -4.37 17.83
CA ALA A 383 6.94 -4.15 16.46
C ALA A 383 5.79 -4.22 15.43
N ILE A 384 4.83 -5.12 15.62
CA ILE A 384 3.59 -5.16 14.81
C ILE A 384 2.81 -3.86 14.99
N THR A 385 2.66 -3.38 16.23
CA THR A 385 1.96 -2.12 16.53
C THR A 385 2.63 -0.92 15.86
N GLN A 386 3.96 -0.87 15.90
CA GLN A 386 4.73 0.16 15.22
C GLN A 386 4.52 0.11 13.70
N THR A 387 4.39 -1.09 13.14
CA THR A 387 4.17 -1.33 11.71
C THR A 387 2.79 -0.87 11.26
N GLU A 388 1.74 -1.20 12.02
CA GLU A 388 0.37 -0.73 11.77
C GLU A 388 0.25 0.79 11.90
N ALA A 389 0.86 1.36 12.95
CA ALA A 389 0.84 2.81 13.18
C ALA A 389 1.55 3.58 12.05
N ALA A 390 2.69 3.09 11.57
CA ALA A 390 3.42 3.71 10.47
C ALA A 390 2.69 3.57 9.12
N LYS A 391 1.93 2.49 8.91
CA LYS A 391 1.08 2.29 7.73
C LYS A 391 -0.17 3.19 7.77
N GLY A 392 -0.53 3.74 8.93
CA GLY A 392 -1.71 4.58 9.12
C GLY A 392 -3.05 3.84 8.98
N LYS A 393 -3.02 2.51 8.84
CA LYS A 393 -4.18 1.61 8.77
C LYS A 393 -3.80 0.23 9.28
N SER A 394 -4.72 -0.43 10.01
CA SER A 394 -4.55 -1.82 10.42
C SER A 394 -4.54 -2.76 9.21
N SER A 395 -3.86 -3.90 9.34
CA SER A 395 -3.77 -4.90 8.26
C SER A 395 -4.09 -6.28 8.81
N ASP A 396 -5.03 -6.97 8.16
CA ASP A 396 -5.45 -8.32 8.54
C ASP A 396 -4.29 -9.30 8.57
N ALA A 397 -3.36 -9.17 7.61
CA ALA A 397 -2.14 -9.98 7.57
C ALA A 397 -1.24 -9.75 8.79
N LEU A 398 -1.09 -8.50 9.25
CA LEU A 398 -0.30 -8.16 10.44
C LEU A 398 -1.01 -8.55 11.74
N SER A 399 -2.34 -8.39 11.81
CA SER A 399 -3.16 -8.85 12.94
C SER A 399 -3.07 -10.37 13.12
N ASN A 400 -3.11 -11.13 12.02
CA ASN A 400 -2.94 -12.58 12.02
C ASN A 400 -1.56 -13.03 12.54
N LEU A 401 -0.51 -12.19 12.42
CA LEU A 401 0.80 -12.49 13.03
C LEU A 401 0.76 -12.46 14.57
N ARG A 402 -0.11 -11.63 15.17
CA ARG A 402 -0.32 -11.62 16.63
C ARG A 402 -1.05 -12.89 17.08
N GLY A 403 -2.03 -13.36 16.30
CA GLY A 403 -2.85 -14.53 16.61
C GLY A 403 -2.10 -15.88 16.59
N GLY A 404 -0.92 -15.95 15.95
CA GLY A 404 -0.06 -17.13 15.99
C GLY A 404 0.57 -17.42 17.37
N ALA A 405 0.34 -16.54 18.36
CA ALA A 405 0.88 -16.61 19.71
C ALA A 405 -0.17 -16.87 20.81
N ALA A 406 -1.45 -17.11 20.47
CA ALA A 406 -2.51 -17.27 21.47
C ALA A 406 -3.41 -18.49 21.20
N THR A 407 -2.97 -19.66 21.66
CA THR A 407 -3.90 -20.70 22.15
C THR A 407 -3.93 -20.65 23.67
N SER A 408 -4.66 -19.69 24.24
CA SER A 408 -5.15 -19.77 25.62
C SER A 408 -6.06 -18.58 25.96
N ALA A 409 -7.34 -18.91 26.16
CA ALA A 409 -8.35 -18.33 27.05
C ALA A 409 -8.17 -16.89 27.59
N GLY A 410 -9.17 -16.04 27.33
CA GLY A 410 -9.42 -14.84 28.14
C GLY A 410 -10.20 -13.74 27.42
N GLY A 411 -11.51 -13.91 27.28
CA GLY A 411 -12.38 -12.83 26.80
C GLY A 411 -13.84 -13.23 26.84
N GLY A 412 -14.41 -13.32 28.04
CA GLY A 412 -15.82 -13.63 28.25
C GLY A 412 -16.74 -12.61 27.59
N ILE A 413 -17.97 -13.05 27.31
CA ILE A 413 -19.10 -12.19 27.03
C ILE A 413 -19.38 -11.41 28.31
N GLU A 414 -19.13 -10.09 28.33
CA GLU A 414 -19.63 -9.28 29.44
C GLU A 414 -21.13 -9.05 29.27
N PRO A 415 -21.95 -9.32 30.30
CA PRO A 415 -23.38 -9.09 30.24
C PRO A 415 -23.66 -7.59 30.36
N ALA A 416 -23.76 -6.90 29.23
CA ALA A 416 -24.52 -5.67 29.17
C ALA A 416 -26.01 -6.06 29.19
N VAL A 417 -26.74 -5.55 30.18
CA VAL A 417 -28.21 -5.60 30.39
C VAL A 417 -28.92 -6.41 29.30
N MET A 418 -29.32 -7.64 29.62
CA MET A 418 -30.22 -8.43 28.80
C MET A 418 -31.53 -7.66 28.65
N THR A 419 -31.61 -6.79 27.66
CA THR A 419 -32.90 -6.41 27.09
C THR A 419 -33.38 -7.61 26.31
N GLU A 420 -34.61 -8.03 26.58
CA GLU A 420 -35.41 -9.11 25.98
C GLU A 420 -35.64 -8.94 24.46
N ARG A 421 -34.66 -8.41 23.72
CA ARG A 421 -34.74 -8.18 22.28
C ARG A 421 -34.09 -9.32 21.53
N GLU A 422 -34.91 -9.94 20.69
CA GLU A 422 -34.52 -10.89 19.66
C GLU A 422 -33.47 -10.25 18.72
N ILE A 423 -32.33 -10.91 18.55
CA ILE A 423 -31.24 -10.40 17.71
C ILE A 423 -31.57 -10.66 16.24
N LYS A 424 -31.92 -9.62 15.46
CA LYS A 424 -32.18 -9.73 14.01
C LYS A 424 -31.13 -9.05 13.16
N ASN A 425 -30.49 -8.00 13.66
CA ASN A 425 -29.51 -7.21 12.91
C ASN A 425 -28.12 -7.29 13.54
N ILE A 426 -27.22 -8.05 12.92
CA ILE A 426 -25.82 -8.20 13.31
C ILE A 426 -24.93 -7.35 12.41
N VAL A 427 -24.14 -6.47 13.01
CA VAL A 427 -23.21 -5.58 12.28
C VAL A 427 -21.76 -5.84 12.65
N PHE A 428 -20.95 -6.18 11.66
CA PHE A 428 -19.49 -6.16 11.77
C PHE A 428 -18.99 -4.74 11.55
N ALA A 429 -18.47 -4.11 12.61
CA ALA A 429 -18.00 -2.73 12.56
C ALA A 429 -16.47 -2.66 12.57
N CYS A 430 -15.90 -1.92 11.61
CA CYS A 430 -14.47 -1.56 11.60
C CYS A 430 -14.31 -0.07 11.23
N ASP A 431 -13.10 0.47 11.28
CA ASP A 431 -12.89 1.91 11.07
C ASP A 431 -13.33 2.39 9.66
N ALA A 432 -13.01 1.61 8.62
CA ALA A 432 -13.33 1.94 7.22
C ALA A 432 -14.58 1.24 6.67
N GLY A 433 -15.15 0.27 7.39
CA GLY A 433 -16.29 -0.52 6.92
C GLY A 433 -15.99 -1.49 5.76
N MET A 434 -14.72 -1.72 5.41
CA MET A 434 -14.29 -2.62 4.33
C MET A 434 -13.10 -3.48 4.77
N GLY A 435 -12.89 -4.66 4.15
CA GLY A 435 -11.79 -5.59 4.48
C GLY A 435 -12.22 -6.78 5.36
N SER A 436 -11.48 -7.08 6.42
CA SER A 436 -11.75 -8.20 7.34
C SER A 436 -13.16 -8.27 7.90
N SER A 437 -13.81 -7.13 8.13
CA SER A 437 -15.18 -7.07 8.65
C SER A 437 -16.20 -7.60 7.64
N ALA A 438 -15.98 -7.37 6.34
CA ALA A 438 -16.80 -7.93 5.28
C ALA A 438 -16.65 -9.45 5.20
N MET A 439 -15.41 -9.95 5.32
CA MET A 439 -15.14 -11.39 5.34
C MET A 439 -15.72 -12.07 6.59
N GLY A 440 -15.56 -11.48 7.77
CA GLY A 440 -16.18 -11.96 9.01
C GLY A 440 -17.71 -12.01 8.93
N ALA A 441 -18.32 -10.96 8.34
CA ALA A 441 -19.76 -10.94 8.07
C ALA A 441 -20.19 -12.08 7.13
N SER A 442 -19.42 -12.37 6.08
CA SER A 442 -19.69 -13.52 5.19
C SER A 442 -19.58 -14.86 5.93
N VAL A 443 -18.56 -15.03 6.80
CA VAL A 443 -18.37 -16.26 7.58
C VAL A 443 -19.55 -16.48 8.53
N LEU A 444 -19.94 -15.48 9.33
CA LEU A 444 -21.05 -15.61 10.26
C LEU A 444 -22.38 -15.80 9.53
N ARG A 445 -22.63 -15.07 8.44
CA ARG A 445 -23.82 -15.24 7.60
C ARG A 445 -23.96 -16.68 7.10
N ASN A 446 -22.85 -17.29 6.66
CA ASN A 446 -22.85 -18.68 6.23
C ASN A 446 -23.11 -19.65 7.40
N LYS A 447 -22.62 -19.37 8.61
CA LYS A 447 -22.89 -20.18 9.81
C LYS A 447 -24.34 -20.10 10.25
N ILE A 448 -24.91 -18.90 10.32
CA ILE A 448 -26.34 -18.66 10.65
C ILE A 448 -27.25 -19.37 9.63
N LYS A 449 -26.94 -19.26 8.33
CA LYS A 449 -27.69 -19.96 7.29
C LYS A 449 -27.59 -21.49 7.42
N LYS A 450 -26.41 -22.03 7.74
CA LYS A 450 -26.22 -23.47 7.99
C LYS A 450 -26.94 -23.94 9.26
N ALA A 451 -27.15 -23.05 10.23
CA ALA A 451 -27.90 -23.32 11.44
C ALA A 451 -29.42 -23.30 11.24
N GLY A 452 -29.91 -22.97 10.03
CA GLY A 452 -31.34 -22.95 9.69
C GLY A 452 -32.08 -21.68 10.11
N ILE A 453 -31.36 -20.60 10.41
CA ILE A 453 -31.93 -19.33 10.88
C ILE A 453 -32.03 -18.37 9.69
N GLU A 454 -33.25 -17.99 9.30
CA GLU A 454 -33.50 -17.19 8.10
C GLU A 454 -33.81 -15.70 8.39
N ASP A 455 -34.30 -15.37 9.60
CA ASP A 455 -34.75 -14.01 9.96
C ASP A 455 -33.63 -13.12 10.58
N VAL A 456 -32.38 -13.36 10.20
CA VAL A 456 -31.21 -12.63 10.73
C VAL A 456 -30.35 -12.04 9.62
N THR A 457 -30.20 -10.72 9.67
CA THR A 457 -29.39 -9.93 8.75
C THR A 457 -27.99 -9.71 9.31
N VAL A 458 -26.97 -10.11 8.56
CA VAL A 458 -25.55 -9.90 8.92
C VAL A 458 -24.89 -8.97 7.90
N VAL A 459 -24.48 -7.77 8.29
CA VAL A 459 -23.84 -6.78 7.41
C VAL A 459 -22.53 -6.24 7.99
N ASN A 460 -21.73 -5.56 7.19
CA ASN A 460 -20.57 -4.80 7.65
C ASN A 460 -20.80 -3.29 7.44
N LYS A 461 -20.37 -2.47 8.40
CA LYS A 461 -20.43 -1.01 8.32
C LYS A 461 -19.16 -0.39 8.90
N ALA A 462 -18.86 0.85 8.51
CA ALA A 462 -17.87 1.66 9.22
C ALA A 462 -18.44 2.06 10.58
N ILE A 463 -17.60 2.17 11.62
CA ILE A 463 -18.04 2.60 12.96
C ILE A 463 -18.73 3.97 12.90
N ALA A 464 -18.20 4.88 12.09
CA ALA A 464 -18.81 6.21 11.87
C ALA A 464 -20.22 6.15 11.27
N ASN A 465 -20.59 5.04 10.63
CA ASN A 465 -21.88 4.84 9.95
C ASN A 465 -22.82 3.93 10.75
N LEU A 466 -22.53 3.64 12.03
CA LEU A 466 -23.49 2.98 12.91
C LEU A 466 -24.63 3.96 13.20
N ASP A 467 -25.84 3.56 12.82
CA ASP A 467 -27.08 4.35 12.84
C ASP A 467 -28.01 3.93 13.99
N GLY A 468 -27.54 3.05 14.89
CA GLY A 468 -28.30 2.55 16.03
C GLY A 468 -29.30 1.42 15.70
N SER A 469 -29.35 0.95 14.44
CA SER A 469 -30.23 -0.15 14.01
C SER A 469 -29.70 -1.56 14.34
N ALA A 470 -28.47 -1.66 14.82
CA ALA A 470 -27.82 -2.93 15.12
C ALA A 470 -28.25 -3.45 16.50
N ASP A 471 -28.68 -4.71 16.55
CA ASP A 471 -28.98 -5.41 17.81
C ASP A 471 -27.69 -5.98 18.41
N LEU A 472 -26.79 -6.47 17.57
CA LEU A 472 -25.48 -6.99 17.96
C LEU A 472 -24.38 -6.43 17.06
N ILE A 473 -23.30 -5.93 17.66
CA ILE A 473 -22.14 -5.36 16.99
C ILE A 473 -20.90 -6.20 17.30
N ILE A 474 -20.24 -6.68 16.25
CA ILE A 474 -18.96 -7.40 16.36
C ILE A 474 -17.83 -6.47 15.93
N THR A 475 -16.87 -6.27 16.83
CA THR A 475 -15.69 -5.41 16.60
C THR A 475 -14.40 -6.11 17.02
N GLN A 476 -13.26 -5.63 16.52
CA GLN A 476 -11.98 -5.95 17.15
C GLN A 476 -11.88 -5.30 18.54
N ASN A 477 -11.17 -5.93 19.48
CA ASN A 477 -11.04 -5.45 20.87
C ASN A 477 -10.69 -3.96 20.97
N GLN A 478 -9.77 -3.48 20.11
CA GLN A 478 -9.30 -2.09 20.10
C GLN A 478 -10.39 -1.09 19.67
N LEU A 479 -11.41 -1.56 18.96
CA LEU A 479 -12.49 -0.75 18.39
C LEU A 479 -13.79 -0.83 19.21
N THR A 480 -13.91 -1.79 20.12
CA THR A 480 -15.15 -2.00 20.91
C THR A 480 -15.51 -0.77 21.75
N ALA A 481 -14.53 -0.11 22.37
CA ALA A 481 -14.80 1.10 23.16
C ALA A 481 -15.42 2.23 22.31
N ARG A 482 -14.93 2.41 21.08
CA ARG A 482 -15.43 3.42 20.15
C ARG A 482 -16.81 3.05 19.59
N ALA A 483 -17.03 1.78 19.27
CA ALA A 483 -18.35 1.31 18.84
C ALA A 483 -19.40 1.45 19.95
N ARG A 484 -19.04 1.22 21.23
CA ARG A 484 -19.92 1.45 22.39
C ARG A 484 -20.34 2.92 22.53
N GLN A 485 -19.44 3.86 22.24
CA GLN A 485 -19.78 5.30 22.25
C GLN A 485 -20.79 5.66 21.16
N GLN A 486 -20.67 5.05 19.98
CA GLN A 486 -21.53 5.34 18.83
C GLN A 486 -22.89 4.63 18.90
N ALA A 487 -22.93 3.39 19.41
CA ALA A 487 -24.12 2.56 19.51
C ALA A 487 -24.18 1.89 20.90
N PRO A 488 -24.56 2.64 21.96
CA PRO A 488 -24.52 2.15 23.33
C PRO A 488 -25.57 1.08 23.64
N ASN A 489 -26.65 1.02 22.86
CA ASN A 489 -27.80 0.15 23.11
C ASN A 489 -27.70 -1.23 22.45
N ALA A 490 -26.64 -1.50 21.67
CA ALA A 490 -26.42 -2.78 21.01
C ALA A 490 -25.62 -3.74 21.91
N VAL A 491 -25.76 -5.04 21.71
CA VAL A 491 -24.88 -6.05 22.32
C VAL A 491 -23.51 -5.97 21.63
N HIS A 492 -22.42 -5.83 22.39
CA HIS A 492 -21.07 -5.72 21.82
C HIS A 492 -20.27 -7.00 22.04
N VAL A 493 -19.83 -7.62 20.94
CA VAL A 493 -18.92 -8.77 20.97
C VAL A 493 -17.56 -8.34 20.43
N SER A 494 -16.53 -8.53 21.25
CA SER A 494 -15.15 -8.21 20.91
C SER A 494 -14.42 -9.46 20.46
N VAL A 495 -13.75 -9.42 19.31
CA VAL A 495 -12.94 -10.51 18.76
C VAL A 495 -11.50 -10.05 18.53
N ASP A 496 -10.55 -10.99 18.59
CA ASP A 496 -9.16 -10.70 18.23
C ASP A 496 -8.99 -10.57 16.71
N ASN A 497 -9.71 -11.40 15.96
CA ASN A 497 -9.68 -11.46 14.50
C ASN A 497 -11.07 -11.78 13.93
N PHE A 498 -11.39 -11.20 12.77
CA PHE A 498 -12.67 -11.42 12.12
C PHE A 498 -12.75 -12.73 11.31
N MET A 499 -11.62 -13.35 10.97
CA MET A 499 -11.64 -14.55 10.13
C MET A 499 -11.92 -15.83 10.91
N ASN A 500 -11.28 -15.98 12.07
CA ASN A 500 -11.38 -17.16 12.92
C ASN A 500 -11.54 -16.72 14.38
N SER A 501 -12.79 -16.67 14.85
CA SER A 501 -13.09 -16.43 16.25
C SER A 501 -13.99 -17.57 16.76
N PRO A 502 -13.62 -18.26 17.86
CA PRO A 502 -14.50 -19.25 18.48
C PRO A 502 -15.83 -18.63 18.95
N LYS A 503 -15.85 -17.32 19.18
CA LYS A 503 -17.04 -16.56 19.57
C LYS A 503 -18.15 -16.56 18.52
N TYR A 504 -17.86 -16.93 17.28
CA TYR A 504 -18.90 -17.04 16.26
C TYR A 504 -19.86 -18.19 16.52
N GLU A 505 -19.37 -19.29 17.12
CA GLU A 505 -20.27 -20.36 17.55
C GLU A 505 -21.13 -19.88 18.72
N GLU A 506 -20.54 -19.17 19.69
CA GLU A 506 -21.29 -18.58 20.81
C GLU A 506 -22.39 -17.61 20.34
N VAL A 507 -22.12 -16.78 19.33
CA VAL A 507 -23.13 -15.88 18.73
C VAL A 507 -24.19 -16.67 17.97
N VAL A 508 -23.82 -17.73 17.24
CA VAL A 508 -24.78 -18.58 16.52
C VAL A 508 -25.68 -19.32 17.49
N ASP A 509 -25.14 -19.86 18.57
CA ASP A 509 -25.89 -20.55 19.63
C ASP A 509 -26.82 -19.58 20.36
N LEU A 510 -26.33 -18.39 20.74
CA LEU A 510 -27.17 -17.33 21.33
C LEU A 510 -28.35 -16.96 20.44
N VAL A 511 -28.11 -16.76 19.14
CA VAL A 511 -29.15 -16.42 18.18
C VAL A 511 -30.09 -17.61 17.97
N ARG A 512 -29.57 -18.84 17.92
CA ARG A 512 -30.37 -20.06 17.79
C ARG A 512 -31.31 -20.22 18.97
N ASP A 513 -30.82 -20.10 20.20
CA ASP A 513 -31.61 -20.29 21.41
C ASP A 513 -32.77 -19.29 21.46
N GLN A 514 -32.53 -18.03 21.10
CA GLN A 514 -33.58 -17.00 21.00
C GLN A 514 -34.65 -17.30 19.94
N HIS A 515 -34.30 -18.00 18.86
CA HIS A 515 -35.23 -18.31 17.76
C HIS A 515 -35.84 -19.72 17.87
N GLN A 516 -35.36 -20.58 18.78
CA GLN A 516 -35.92 -21.92 19.05
C GLN A 516 -36.90 -21.93 20.23
N ASP A 517 -36.73 -21.05 21.22
CA ASP A 517 -37.63 -20.92 22.38
C ASP A 517 -38.90 -20.08 22.11
N GLY A 518 -39.14 -19.70 20.85
CA GLY A 518 -40.27 -18.87 20.40
C GLY A 518 -41.46 -19.62 19.77
N VAL A 519 -41.70 -20.90 20.15
CA VAL A 519 -42.93 -21.64 19.77
C VAL A 519 -43.97 -21.58 20.87
#